data_AF-A0A660M5M8-F1
#
_entry.id   AF-A0A660M5M8-F1
#
_cell.length_a   1.000
_cell.length_b   1.000
_cell.length_c   1.000
_cell.angle_alpha   90.00
_cell.angle_beta   90.00
_cell.angle_gamma   90.00
#
_symmetry.space_group_name_H-M   'P 1'
#
loop_
_entity.id
_entity.type
_entity.pdbx_description
1 polymer ?
#
loop_
_entity_poly.entity_id
_entity_poly.type
_entity_poly.pdbx_seq_one_letter_code
_entity_poly.pdbx_strand_id
1 'polypeptide(L)'
;MDNSQVTVSHAITKTQLNSIGIDLPDDQMDALIQHAEETIGLRIGEEVADSLDEAQLEQLIAMQENNVSPEEIDEWLSERVADYAQIVEDNVAIILGELVENTAEIVDSSN
;
A
#
# COMPACT_ATOMS: atom_id res chain seq x y z
N MET A 1 -21.54 -2.44 6.16
CA MET A 1 -21.04 -1.54 5.10
C MET A 1 -19.88 -2.27 4.42
N ASP A 2 -19.58 -1.93 3.18
CA ASP A 2 -18.49 -2.58 2.45
C ASP A 2 -17.17 -1.89 2.84
N ASN A 3 -16.34 -2.58 3.65
CA ASN A 3 -15.02 -2.09 4.10
C ASN A 3 -14.01 -1.97 2.95
N SER A 4 -14.34 -2.41 1.73
CA SER A 4 -13.42 -2.49 0.59
C SER A 4 -13.07 -1.14 -0.06
N GLN A 5 -13.34 -0.01 0.61
CA GLN A 5 -13.14 1.33 0.05
C GLN A 5 -12.10 2.17 0.79
N VAL A 6 -11.58 1.71 1.94
CA VAL A 6 -10.50 2.44 2.62
C VAL A 6 -9.21 2.18 1.85
N THR A 7 -8.64 3.24 1.27
CA THR A 7 -7.29 3.20 0.66
C THR A 7 -6.36 4.18 1.36
N VAL A 8 -5.17 3.71 1.71
CA VAL A 8 -4.08 4.54 2.19
C VAL A 8 -3.07 4.74 1.06
N SER A 9 -2.59 5.95 0.86
CA SER A 9 -1.62 6.23 -0.20
C SER A 9 -0.21 5.98 0.28
N HIS A 10 0.54 5.12 -0.41
CA HIS A 10 1.97 4.93 -0.17
C HIS A 10 2.73 4.97 -1.49
N ALA A 11 3.86 5.66 -1.52
CA ALA A 11 4.65 5.84 -2.74
C ALA A 11 5.82 4.85 -2.81
N ILE A 12 5.98 4.16 -3.94
CA ILE A 12 7.10 3.28 -4.24
C ILE A 12 7.94 3.89 -5.36
N THR A 13 9.25 3.91 -5.16
CA THR A 13 10.19 4.48 -6.13
C THR A 13 10.86 3.40 -6.98
N LYS A 14 11.21 3.75 -8.22
CA LYS A 14 12.07 2.91 -9.08
C LYS A 14 13.36 2.48 -8.36
N THR A 15 13.93 3.37 -7.55
CA THR A 15 15.17 3.06 -6.80
C THR A 15 14.95 1.96 -5.77
N GLN A 16 13.79 1.93 -5.09
CA GLN A 16 13.46 0.85 -4.17
C GLN A 16 13.32 -0.48 -4.90
N LEU A 17 12.62 -0.53 -6.04
CA LEU A 17 12.48 -1.75 -6.84
C LEU A 17 13.82 -2.25 -7.39
N ASN A 18 14.67 -1.34 -7.88
CA ASN A 18 16.01 -1.69 -8.32
C ASN A 18 16.88 -2.24 -7.16
N SER A 19 16.70 -1.72 -5.94
CA SER A 19 17.47 -2.16 -4.77
C SER A 19 17.16 -3.59 -4.33
N ILE A 20 15.95 -4.08 -4.64
CA ILE A 20 15.52 -5.45 -4.38
C ILE A 20 15.72 -6.39 -5.58
N GLY A 21 16.38 -5.90 -6.64
CA GLY A 21 16.77 -6.72 -7.80
C GLY A 21 15.78 -6.71 -8.97
N ILE A 22 14.74 -5.88 -8.93
CA ILE A 22 13.80 -5.71 -10.04
C ILE A 22 14.35 -4.64 -10.98
N ASP A 23 14.80 -5.04 -12.16
CA ASP A 23 15.31 -4.15 -13.21
C ASP A 23 14.50 -4.39 -14.49
N LEU A 24 13.43 -3.61 -14.66
CA LEU A 24 12.49 -3.68 -15.76
C LEU A 24 12.57 -2.41 -16.63
N PRO A 25 12.19 -2.49 -17.92
CA PRO A 25 12.00 -1.31 -18.76
C PRO A 25 11.04 -0.29 -18.12
N ASP A 26 11.26 1.01 -18.37
CA ASP A 26 10.53 2.10 -17.70
C ASP A 26 9.01 1.96 -17.73
N ASP A 27 8.44 1.52 -18.86
CA ASP A 27 7.00 1.30 -19.04
C ASP A 27 6.45 0.17 -18.16
N GLN A 28 7.22 -0.92 -18.04
CA GLN A 28 6.86 -2.04 -17.17
C GLN A 28 7.11 -1.70 -15.70
N MET A 29 8.15 -0.92 -15.41
CA MET A 29 8.46 -0.44 -14.07
C MET A 29 7.36 0.48 -13.54
N ASP A 30 6.88 1.42 -14.35
CA ASP A 30 5.81 2.34 -13.95
C ASP A 30 4.50 1.58 -13.69
N ALA A 31 4.17 0.58 -14.52
CA ALA A 31 3.00 -0.27 -14.30
C ALA A 31 3.14 -1.14 -13.03
N LEU A 32 4.33 -1.64 -12.76
CA LEU A 32 4.61 -2.41 -11.54
C LEU A 32 4.51 -1.55 -10.29
N ILE A 33 5.05 -0.33 -10.31
CA ILE A 33 4.93 0.65 -9.23
C ILE A 33 3.46 0.92 -8.96
N GLN A 34 2.69 1.28 -9.99
CA GLN A 34 1.27 1.56 -9.83
C GLN A 34 0.53 0.39 -9.19
N HIS A 35 0.75 -0.83 -9.70
CA HIS A 35 0.10 -2.02 -9.15
C HIS A 35 0.51 -2.30 -7.70
N ALA A 36 1.78 -2.12 -7.37
CA ALA A 36 2.30 -2.29 -6.02
C ALA A 36 1.69 -1.28 -5.05
N GLU A 37 1.65 0.00 -5.42
CA GLU A 37 1.06 1.07 -4.62
C GLU A 37 -0.44 0.83 -4.37
N GLU A 38 -1.19 0.43 -5.41
CA GLU A 38 -2.61 0.08 -5.28
C GLU A 38 -2.80 -1.11 -4.33
N THR A 39 -1.97 -2.14 -4.44
CA THR A 39 -2.08 -3.34 -3.59
C THR A 39 -1.70 -3.05 -2.14
N ILE A 40 -0.63 -2.28 -1.92
CA ILE A 40 -0.20 -1.82 -0.60
C ILE A 40 -1.31 -0.99 0.04
N GLY A 41 -1.87 -0.03 -0.69
CA GLY A 41 -2.91 0.84 -0.18
C GLY A 41 -4.19 0.12 0.22
N LEU A 42 -4.55 -0.94 -0.51
CA LEU A 42 -5.67 -1.82 -0.17
C LEU A 42 -5.41 -2.64 1.09
N ARG A 43 -4.24 -3.28 1.21
CA ARG A 43 -3.91 -4.10 2.39
C ARG A 43 -3.79 -3.26 3.66
N ILE A 44 -3.11 -2.11 3.58
CA ILE A 44 -3.05 -1.16 4.71
C ILE A 44 -4.45 -0.69 5.06
N GLY A 45 -5.28 -0.37 4.07
CA GLY A 45 -6.66 0.06 4.29
C GLY A 45 -7.52 -0.98 5.02
N GLU A 46 -7.35 -2.26 4.68
CA GLU A 46 -8.03 -3.38 5.36
C GLU A 46 -7.58 -3.50 6.83
N GLU A 47 -6.27 -3.53 7.10
CA GLU A 47 -5.76 -3.64 8.46
C GLU A 47 -6.10 -2.42 9.34
N VAL A 48 -6.07 -1.23 8.75
CA VAL A 48 -6.52 0.01 9.38
C VAL A 48 -8.01 -0.08 9.71
N ALA A 49 -8.85 -0.49 8.77
CA ALA A 49 -10.29 -0.58 8.98
C ALA A 49 -10.65 -1.60 10.07
N ASP A 50 -9.89 -2.69 10.19
CA ASP A 50 -10.04 -3.68 11.25
C ASP A 50 -9.57 -3.17 12.63
N SER A 51 -8.69 -2.18 12.65
CA SER A 51 -8.15 -1.56 13.88
C SER A 51 -9.01 -0.43 14.42
N LEU A 52 -9.87 0.15 13.58
CA LEU A 52 -10.76 1.27 13.93
C LEU A 52 -12.12 0.78 14.41
N ASP A 53 -12.75 1.54 15.30
CA ASP A 53 -14.16 1.34 15.61
C ASP A 53 -15.09 1.87 14.50
N GLU A 54 -16.37 1.52 14.54
CA GLU A 54 -17.35 1.91 13.51
C GLU A 54 -17.45 3.43 13.33
N ALA A 55 -17.37 4.21 14.41
CA ALA A 55 -17.47 5.67 14.33
C ALA A 55 -16.20 6.29 13.72
N GLN A 56 -15.04 5.74 14.07
CA GLN A 56 -13.76 6.15 13.48
C GLN A 56 -13.67 5.78 12.00
N LEU A 57 -14.16 4.60 11.62
CA LEU A 57 -14.21 4.16 10.24
C LEU A 57 -15.13 5.06 9.39
N GLU A 58 -16.33 5.41 9.90
CA GLU A 58 -17.21 6.37 9.23
C GLU A 58 -16.53 7.73 9.05
N GLN A 59 -15.77 8.19 10.06
CA GLN A 59 -15.00 9.42 9.96
C GLN A 59 -13.91 9.34 8.89
N LEU A 60 -13.19 8.22 8.80
CA LEU A 60 -12.15 8.02 7.78
C LEU A 60 -12.74 8.04 6.37
N ILE A 61 -13.86 7.34 6.15
CA ILE A 61 -14.59 7.36 4.87
C ILE A 61 -15.02 8.79 4.54
N ALA A 62 -15.58 9.52 5.50
CA ALA A 62 -15.97 10.91 5.30
C ALA A 62 -14.77 11.81 4.96
N MET A 63 -13.60 11.61 5.57
CA MET A 63 -12.39 12.36 5.23
C MET A 63 -11.95 12.11 3.78
N GLN A 64 -11.99 10.86 3.33
CA GLN A 64 -11.69 10.48 1.95
C GLN A 64 -12.70 11.08 0.96
N GLU A 65 -14.01 11.00 1.24
CA GLU A 65 -15.06 11.59 0.40
C GLU A 65 -14.95 13.13 0.29
N ASN A 66 -14.45 13.78 1.33
CA ASN A 66 -14.22 15.23 1.36
C ASN A 66 -12.87 15.65 0.74
N ASN A 67 -12.12 14.73 0.13
CA ASN A 67 -10.80 14.98 -0.45
C ASN A 67 -9.82 15.61 0.55
N VAL A 68 -9.85 15.16 1.82
CA VAL A 68 -8.80 15.48 2.79
C VAL A 68 -7.46 14.99 2.24
N SER A 69 -6.38 15.74 2.50
CA SER A 69 -5.08 15.39 1.93
C SER A 69 -4.58 14.05 2.50
N PRO A 70 -3.80 13.27 1.73
CA PRO A 70 -3.21 12.03 2.23
C PRO A 70 -2.38 12.22 3.50
N GLU A 71 -1.65 13.34 3.62
CA GLU A 71 -0.85 13.67 4.81
C GLU A 71 -1.73 13.86 6.05
N GLU A 72 -2.88 14.53 5.91
CA GLU A 72 -3.83 14.71 7.03
C GLU A 72 -4.53 13.39 7.42
N ILE A 73 -4.78 12.50 6.44
CA ILE A 73 -5.31 11.16 6.71
C ILE A 73 -4.27 10.31 7.45
N ASP A 74 -3.01 10.32 7.00
CA ASP A 74 -1.89 9.62 7.65
C ASP A 74 -1.69 10.11 9.10
N GLU A 75 -1.69 11.42 9.32
CA GLU A 75 -1.57 11.99 10.66
C GLU A 75 -2.73 11.52 11.55
N TRP A 76 -3.97 11.59 11.04
CA TRP A 76 -5.16 11.13 11.76
C TRP A 76 -5.12 9.64 12.11
N LEU A 77 -4.61 8.80 11.21
CA LEU A 77 -4.42 7.37 11.40
C LEU A 77 -3.35 7.08 12.45
N SER A 78 -2.23 7.79 12.40
CA SER A 78 -1.11 7.61 13.35
C SER A 78 -1.52 7.86 14.82
N GLU A 79 -2.53 8.69 15.05
CA GLU A 79 -3.06 8.98 16.38
C GLU A 79 -4.05 7.92 16.91
N ARG A 80 -4.65 7.12 16.02
CA ARG A 80 -5.80 6.25 16.34
C ARG A 80 -5.51 4.78 16.17
N VAL A 81 -4.71 4.44 15.16
CA VAL A 81 -4.29 3.08 14.86
C VAL A 81 -2.97 2.83 15.58
N ALA A 82 -3.00 1.91 16.55
CA ALA A 82 -1.77 1.47 17.21
C ALA A 82 -0.84 0.82 16.18
N ASP A 83 0.45 1.10 16.29
CA ASP A 83 1.47 0.54 15.40
C ASP A 83 1.24 0.83 13.90
N TYR A 84 0.53 1.93 13.57
CA TYR A 84 0.22 2.31 12.19
C TYR A 84 1.45 2.32 11.27
N ALA A 85 2.57 2.91 11.74
CA ALA A 85 3.81 2.92 10.98
C ALA A 85 4.34 1.50 10.69
N GLN A 86 4.18 0.57 11.64
CA GLN A 86 4.58 -0.82 11.45
C GLN A 86 3.67 -1.53 10.44
N ILE A 87 2.36 -1.27 10.48
CA ILE A 87 1.40 -1.81 9.48
C ILE A 87 1.81 -1.39 8.07
N VAL A 88 2.16 -0.12 7.89
CA VAL A 88 2.65 0.41 6.61
C VAL A 88 3.95 -0.28 6.19
N GLU A 89 4.96 -0.31 7.07
CA GLU A 89 6.27 -0.89 6.78
C GLU A 89 6.18 -2.40 6.46
N ASP A 90 5.37 -3.15 7.21
CA ASP A 90 5.19 -4.59 7.02
C ASP A 90 4.51 -4.89 5.69
N ASN A 91 3.43 -4.19 5.37
CA ASN A 91 2.73 -4.38 4.09
C ASN A 91 3.60 -4.01 2.89
N VAL A 92 4.38 -2.94 2.99
CA VAL A 92 5.36 -2.58 1.96
C VAL A 92 6.40 -3.69 1.81
N ALA A 93 7.00 -4.17 2.91
CA ALA A 93 8.01 -5.21 2.86
C ALA A 93 7.48 -6.54 2.29
N ILE A 94 6.26 -6.93 2.67
CA ILE A 94 5.58 -8.12 2.16
C ILE A 94 5.38 -8.00 0.65
N ILE A 95 4.79 -6.89 0.17
CA ILE A 95 4.52 -6.70 -1.26
C ILE A 95 5.84 -6.67 -2.05
N LEU A 96 6.85 -5.94 -1.57
CA LEU A 96 8.15 -5.92 -2.23
C LEU A 96 8.78 -7.33 -2.30
N GLY A 97 8.63 -8.15 -1.26
CA GLY A 97 9.03 -9.56 -1.28
C GLY A 97 8.27 -10.39 -2.31
N GLU A 98 6.94 -10.27 -2.35
CA GLU A 98 6.08 -10.93 -3.34
C GLU A 98 6.44 -10.54 -4.78
N LEU A 99 6.80 -9.27 -5.02
CA LEU A 99 7.23 -8.81 -6.34
C LEU A 99 8.55 -9.46 -6.78
N VAL A 100 9.51 -9.63 -5.85
CA VAL A 100 10.79 -10.30 -6.15
C VAL A 100 10.56 -11.77 -6.49
N GLU A 101 9.70 -12.45 -5.74
CA GLU A 101 9.37 -13.86 -6.01
C GLU A 101 8.66 -14.01 -7.36
N ASN A 102 7.66 -13.18 -7.65
CA ASN A 102 6.93 -13.22 -8.91
C ASN A 102 7.82 -12.88 -10.12
N THR A 103 8.73 -11.91 -9.99
CA THR A 103 9.67 -11.57 -11.07
C THR A 103 10.70 -12.68 -11.30
N ALA A 104 11.16 -13.36 -10.25
CA ALA A 104 12.06 -14.51 -10.36
C ALA A 104 11.39 -15.69 -11.09
N GLU A 105 10.11 -15.97 -10.81
CA GLU A 105 9.35 -17.03 -11.50
C GLU A 105 9.17 -16.77 -13.01
N ILE A 106 9.00 -15.51 -13.42
CA ILE A 106 8.91 -15.12 -14.84
C ILE A 106 10.22 -15.42 -15.58
N VAL A 107 11.36 -15.18 -14.92
CA VAL A 107 12.70 -15.40 -15.51
C VAL A 107 13.05 -16.88 -15.58
N ASP A 108 12.70 -17.67 -14.56
CA ASP A 108 12.97 -19.12 -14.53
C ASP A 108 12.08 -19.92 -15.49
N SER A 109 10.82 -19.50 -15.67
CA SER A 109 9.87 -20.16 -16.59
C SER A 109 10.20 -19.96 -18.08
N SER A 110 11.17 -19.11 -18.39
CA SER A 110 11.57 -18.76 -19.76
C SER A 110 12.82 -19.51 -20.24
N ASN A 111 13.34 -20.48 -19.47
CA ASN A 111 14.60 -21.19 -19.75
C ASN A 111 14.42 -22.69 -20.06
#